data_AF-A0A951RQ82-F1
#
_entry.id   AF-A0A951RQ82-F1
#
_cell.length_a   1.000
_cell.length_b   1.000
_cell.length_c   1.000
_cell.angle_alpha   90.00
_cell.angle_beta   90.00
_cell.angle_gamma   90.00
#
_symmetry.space_group_name_H-M   'P 1'
#
loop_
_entity.id
_entity.type
_entity.pdbx_description
1 polymer ?
#
loop_
_entity_poly.entity_id
_entity_poly.type
_entity_poly.pdbx_seq_one_letter_code
_entity_poly.pdbx_strand_id
1 'polypeptide(L)'
;MADTDTFPYYRFARLVRQANLEGASFETLRLLIAEASDQGAARALERCGLHDHDAGRDIGELRALLDAWRDTKRTARRSLVRWLISTALAAMLVGAAIKVRLLHLL
;
A
#
# COMPACT_ATOMS: atom_id res chain seq x y z
N MET A 1 9.10 -40.99 -9.71
CA MET A 1 8.48 -40.39 -8.51
C MET A 1 8.89 -38.91 -8.50
N ALA A 2 8.24 -38.08 -9.32
CA ALA A 2 8.59 -36.66 -9.38
C ALA A 2 8.02 -35.98 -8.14
N ASP A 3 8.94 -35.47 -7.33
CA ASP A 3 8.68 -34.60 -6.19
C ASP A 3 7.69 -33.49 -6.60
N THR A 4 6.55 -33.42 -5.91
CA THR A 4 5.45 -32.47 -6.22
C THR A 4 5.56 -31.19 -5.41
N ASP A 5 6.71 -30.98 -4.76
CA ASP A 5 6.93 -29.87 -3.85
C ASP A 5 7.38 -28.58 -4.58
N THR A 6 7.60 -28.65 -5.90
CA THR A 6 8.18 -27.54 -6.69
C THR A 6 7.17 -26.49 -7.19
N PHE A 7 5.84 -26.74 -7.19
CA PHE A 7 4.86 -25.76 -7.69
C PHE A 7 3.57 -25.67 -6.84
N PRO A 8 3.47 -24.73 -5.88
CA PRO A 8 2.34 -24.61 -4.96
C PRO A 8 0.99 -24.33 -5.64
N TYR A 9 0.99 -23.76 -6.84
CA TYR A 9 -0.21 -23.39 -7.59
C TYR A 9 -1.06 -24.59 -8.05
N TYR A 10 -0.51 -25.81 -8.07
CA TYR A 10 -1.24 -27.03 -8.50
C TYR A 10 -1.81 -27.86 -7.35
N ARG A 11 -1.61 -27.48 -6.08
CA ARG A 11 -2.09 -28.26 -4.93
C ARG A 11 -3.62 -28.41 -4.95
N PHE A 12 -4.33 -27.32 -5.18
CA PHE A 12 -5.80 -27.33 -5.31
C PHE A 12 -6.27 -28.11 -6.54
N ALA A 13 -5.63 -27.89 -7.70
CA ALA A 13 -5.95 -28.62 -8.92
C ALA A 13 -5.80 -30.14 -8.75
N ARG A 14 -4.78 -30.59 -8.01
CA ARG A 14 -4.57 -32.00 -7.69
C ARG A 14 -5.66 -32.56 -6.78
N LEU A 15 -6.07 -31.83 -5.75
CA LEU A 15 -7.14 -32.24 -4.82
C LEU A 15 -8.49 -32.34 -5.54
N VAL A 16 -8.83 -31.37 -6.40
CA VAL A 16 -10.04 -31.40 -7.22
C VAL A 16 -10.02 -32.59 -8.18
N ARG A 17 -8.88 -32.80 -8.85
CA ARG A 17 -8.69 -33.97 -9.73
C ARG A 17 -8.84 -35.28 -8.97
N GLN A 18 -8.26 -35.39 -7.77
CA GLN A 18 -8.37 -36.58 -6.94
C GLN A 18 -9.82 -36.84 -6.52
N ALA A 19 -10.51 -35.82 -6.00
CA ALA A 19 -11.91 -35.94 -5.59
C ALA A 19 -12.82 -36.34 -6.76
N ASN A 20 -12.53 -35.85 -7.97
CA ASN A 20 -13.24 -36.26 -9.17
C ASN A 20 -12.99 -37.73 -9.54
N LEU A 21 -11.74 -38.21 -9.41
CA LEU A 21 -11.40 -39.62 -9.60
C LEU A 21 -12.07 -40.52 -8.55
N GLU A 22 -12.31 -40.00 -7.34
CA GLU A 22 -13.06 -40.67 -6.27
C GLU A 22 -14.59 -40.60 -6.48
N GLY A 23 -15.06 -40.00 -7.57
CA GLY A 23 -16.46 -40.01 -8.01
C GLY A 23 -17.24 -38.71 -7.77
N ALA A 24 -16.62 -37.66 -7.23
CA ALA A 24 -17.28 -36.37 -7.08
C ALA A 24 -17.44 -35.67 -8.44
N SER A 25 -18.64 -35.17 -8.75
CA SER A 25 -18.87 -34.46 -10.01
C SER A 25 -18.10 -33.12 -10.05
N PHE A 26 -17.60 -32.72 -11.23
CA PHE A 26 -16.94 -31.42 -11.41
C PHE A 26 -17.85 -30.24 -11.06
N GLU A 27 -19.15 -30.36 -11.33
CA GLU A 27 -20.14 -29.33 -10.99
C GLU A 27 -20.28 -29.16 -9.48
N THR A 28 -20.43 -30.26 -8.74
CA THR A 28 -20.48 -30.25 -7.27
C THR A 28 -19.21 -29.65 -6.67
N LEU A 29 -18.04 -30.03 -7.18
CA LEU A 29 -16.76 -29.49 -6.71
C LEU A 29 -16.65 -27.99 -6.98
N ARG A 30 -17.08 -27.51 -8.16
CA ARG A 30 -17.09 -26.09 -8.49
C ARG A 30 -18.01 -25.31 -7.55
N LEU A 31 -19.21 -25.80 -7.30
CA LEU A 31 -20.17 -25.15 -6.40
C LEU A 31 -19.66 -25.12 -4.95
N LEU A 32 -19.12 -26.25 -4.46
CA LEU A 32 -18.53 -26.32 -3.12
C LEU A 32 -17.38 -25.33 -2.94
N ILE A 33 -16.49 -25.23 -3.95
CA ILE A 33 -15.38 -24.28 -3.91
C ILE A 33 -15.88 -22.84 -3.95
N ALA A 34 -16.87 -22.54 -4.81
CA ALA A 34 -17.44 -21.20 -4.90
C ALA A 34 -18.06 -20.78 -3.55
N GLU A 35 -18.88 -21.64 -2.95
CA GLU A 35 -19.52 -21.39 -1.66
C GLU A 35 -18.50 -21.25 -0.53
N ALA A 36 -17.52 -22.15 -0.44
CA ALA A 36 -16.46 -22.07 0.57
C ALA A 36 -15.59 -20.82 0.42
N SER A 37 -15.37 -20.37 -0.82
CA SER A 37 -14.61 -19.15 -1.11
C SER A 37 -15.40 -17.91 -0.74
N ASP A 38 -16.70 -17.88 -1.05
CA ASP A 38 -17.59 -16.76 -0.70
C ASP A 38 -17.72 -16.62 0.83
N GLN A 39 -18.02 -17.73 1.53
CA GLN A 39 -18.04 -17.74 3.00
C GLN A 39 -16.68 -17.41 3.62
N GLY A 40 -15.59 -17.86 2.98
CA GLY A 40 -14.22 -17.54 3.41
C GLY A 40 -13.93 -16.05 3.29
N ALA A 41 -14.28 -15.44 2.16
CA ALA A 41 -14.13 -14.02 1.92
C ALA A 41 -15.00 -13.19 2.87
N ALA A 42 -16.27 -13.56 3.05
CA ALA A 42 -17.17 -12.90 3.98
C ALA A 42 -16.63 -12.89 5.43
N ARG A 43 -16.18 -14.04 5.93
CA ARG A 43 -15.55 -14.14 7.27
C ARG A 43 -14.27 -13.33 7.38
N ALA A 44 -13.46 -13.27 6.33
CA ALA A 44 -12.25 -12.45 6.32
C ALA A 44 -12.58 -10.96 6.39
N LEU A 45 -13.57 -10.51 5.60
CA LEU A 45 -14.07 -9.13 5.63
C LEU A 45 -14.65 -8.78 7.00
N GLU A 46 -15.45 -9.66 7.59
CA GLU A 46 -16.01 -9.51 8.94
C GLU A 46 -14.93 -9.38 10.02
N ARG A 47 -13.89 -10.23 9.99
CA ARG A 47 -12.75 -10.14 10.92
C ARG A 47 -11.97 -8.85 10.79
N CYS A 48 -11.93 -8.28 9.59
CA CYS A 48 -11.33 -6.97 9.35
C CYS A 48 -12.29 -5.81 9.64
N GLY A 49 -13.56 -6.08 9.97
CA GLY A 49 -14.59 -5.08 10.19
C GLY A 49 -15.22 -4.49 8.92
N LEU A 50 -14.95 -5.04 7.73
CA LEU A 50 -15.43 -4.55 6.41
C LEU A 50 -16.68 -5.31 5.91
N HIS A 51 -17.62 -5.63 6.78
CA HIS A 51 -18.78 -6.47 6.43
C HIS A 51 -20.05 -5.67 6.18
N ASP A 52 -20.07 -4.40 6.57
CA ASP A 52 -21.20 -3.50 6.33
C ASP A 52 -21.17 -2.91 4.91
N HIS A 53 -22.30 -2.32 4.50
CA HIS A 53 -22.46 -1.80 3.15
C HIS A 53 -21.63 -0.54 2.86
N ASP A 54 -21.20 0.18 3.90
CA ASP A 54 -20.43 1.43 3.80
C ASP A 54 -18.92 1.19 3.83
N ALA A 55 -18.45 0.02 4.28
CA ALA A 55 -17.03 -0.34 4.38
C ALA A 55 -16.20 -0.03 3.11
N GLY A 56 -16.79 -0.25 1.93
CA GLY A 56 -16.15 0.07 0.66
C GLY A 56 -15.95 1.58 0.45
N ARG A 57 -16.94 2.39 0.86
CA ARG A 57 -16.90 3.85 0.81
C ARG A 57 -15.89 4.40 1.80
N ASP A 58 -15.93 3.92 3.04
CA ASP A 58 -15.05 4.36 4.11
C ASP A 58 -13.58 4.13 3.75
N ILE A 59 -13.24 2.99 3.16
CA ILE A 59 -11.89 2.73 2.65
C ILE A 59 -11.50 3.68 1.52
N GLY A 60 -12.45 4.02 0.64
CA GLY A 60 -12.25 5.03 -0.39
C GLY A 60 -11.92 6.40 0.21
N GLU A 61 -12.70 6.82 1.21
CA GLU A 61 -12.49 8.09 1.91
C GLU A 61 -11.14 8.12 2.65
N LEU A 62 -10.78 7.05 3.38
CA LEU A 62 -9.48 6.94 4.04
C LEU A 62 -8.32 7.02 3.05
N ARG A 63 -8.42 6.40 1.87
CA ARG A 63 -7.41 6.53 0.82
C ARG A 63 -7.32 7.96 0.30
N ALA A 64 -8.45 8.61 0.05
CA ALA A 64 -8.48 10.00 -0.39
C ALA A 64 -7.84 10.95 0.64
N LEU A 65 -8.13 10.76 1.93
CA LEU A 65 -7.50 11.50 3.03
C LEU A 65 -5.99 11.27 3.11
N LEU A 66 -5.55 10.01 2.97
CA LEU A 66 -4.13 9.67 2.98
C LEU A 66 -3.39 10.29 1.78
N ASP A 67 -4.01 10.32 0.62
CA ASP A 67 -3.43 10.93 -0.57
C ASP A 67 -3.34 12.45 -0.42
N ALA A 68 -4.38 13.11 0.12
CA ALA A 68 -4.35 14.54 0.44
C ALA A 68 -3.27 14.86 1.49
N TRP A 69 -3.11 14.02 2.52
CA TRP A 69 -2.05 14.18 3.53
C TRP A 69 -0.65 14.01 2.93
N ARG A 70 -0.46 13.00 2.08
CA ARG A 70 0.83 12.75 1.40
C ARG A 70 1.22 13.93 0.52
N ASP A 71 0.26 14.48 -0.23
CA ASP A 71 0.52 15.64 -1.07
C ASP A 71 0.87 16.88 -0.23
N THR A 72 0.10 17.14 0.83
CA THR A 72 0.37 18.23 1.77
C THR A 72 1.77 18.11 2.38
N LYS A 73 2.18 16.92 2.82
CA LYS A 73 3.52 16.68 3.38
C LYS A 73 4.63 16.90 2.35
N ARG A 74 4.40 16.53 1.09
CA ARG A 74 5.35 16.77 -0.01
C ARG A 74 5.50 18.27 -0.27
N THR A 75 4.39 18.99 -0.27
CA THR A 75 4.35 20.45 -0.47
C THR A 75 5.02 21.18 0.69
N ALA A 76 4.72 20.84 1.94
CA ALA A 76 5.35 21.42 3.12
C ALA A 76 6.88 21.23 3.11
N ARG A 77 7.37 20.03 2.80
CA ARG A 77 8.81 19.75 2.68
C ARG A 77 9.47 20.57 1.57
N ARG A 78 8.84 20.70 0.40
CA ARG A 78 9.35 21.53 -0.70
C ARG A 78 9.47 22.99 -0.30
N SER A 79 8.44 23.55 0.36
CA SER A 79 8.44 24.92 0.85
C SER A 79 9.53 25.13 1.91
N LEU A 80 9.67 24.20 2.85
CA LEU A 80 10.72 24.26 3.87
C LEU A 80 12.12 24.25 3.26
N VAL A 81 12.40 23.32 2.34
CA VAL A 81 13.70 23.26 1.66
C VAL A 81 13.99 24.53 0.88
N ARG A 82 12.99 25.07 0.16
CA ARG A 82 13.13 26.32 -0.57
C ARG A 82 13.46 27.48 0.36
N TRP A 83 12.69 27.64 1.44
CA TRP A 83 12.92 28.70 2.43
C TRP A 83 14.30 28.57 3.10
N LEU A 84 14.73 27.35 3.43
CA LEU A 84 16.05 27.10 4.00
C LEU A 84 17.17 27.52 3.05
N ILE A 85 17.09 27.16 1.77
CA ILE A 85 18.09 27.55 0.77
C ILE A 85 18.12 29.08 0.61
N SER A 86 16.95 29.73 0.49
CA SER A 86 16.87 31.19 0.39
C SER A 86 17.46 31.88 1.61
N THR A 87 17.17 31.39 2.81
CA THR A 87 17.68 31.95 4.07
C THR A 87 19.19 31.74 4.18
N ALA A 88 19.69 30.57 3.81
CA ALA A 88 21.13 30.27 3.83
C ALA A 88 21.92 31.16 2.86
N LEU A 89 21.42 31.35 1.64
CA LEU A 89 22.05 32.24 0.65
C LEU A 89 22.05 33.70 1.13
N ALA A 90 20.93 34.18 1.66
CA ALA A 90 20.85 35.53 2.22
C ALA A 90 21.85 35.73 3.38
N ALA A 91 21.91 34.76 4.30
CA ALA A 91 22.87 34.78 5.40
C ALA A 91 24.33 34.80 4.90
N MET A 92 24.64 34.05 3.83
CA MET A 92 25.97 34.03 3.23
C MET A 92 26.37 35.38 2.62
N LEU A 93 25.45 36.07 1.94
CA LEU A 93 25.68 37.42 1.41
C LEU A 93 25.89 38.45 2.53
N VAL A 94 25.06 38.42 3.57
CA VAL A 94 25.21 39.30 4.74
C VAL A 94 26.55 39.06 5.43
N GLY A 95 26.93 37.80 5.63
CA GLY A 95 28.23 37.42 6.20
C GLY A 95 29.42 37.93 5.38
N ALA A 96 29.35 37.81 4.05
CA ALA A 96 30.37 38.32 3.15
C ALA A 96 30.49 39.86 3.23
N ALA A 97 29.35 40.57 3.23
CA ALA A 97 29.33 42.03 3.34
C ALA A 97 29.95 42.53 4.65
N ILE A 98 29.65 41.88 5.78
CA ILE A 98 30.25 42.20 7.08
C ILE A 98 31.76 41.99 7.05
N LYS A 99 32.23 40.85 6.51
CA LYS A 99 33.67 40.56 6.41
C LYS A 99 34.41 41.58 5.55
N VAL A 100 33.84 41.96 4.40
CA VAL A 100 34.42 43.00 3.52
C VAL A 100 34.47 44.35 4.23
N ARG A 101 33.39 44.74 4.91
CA ARG A 101 33.35 46.01 5.67
C ARG A 101 34.37 46.03 6.80
N LEU A 102 34.56 44.91 7.49
CA LEU A 102 35.56 44.78 8.55
C LEU A 102 36.99 44.90 7.99
N LEU A 103 37.28 44.24 6.88
CA LEU A 103 38.59 44.33 6.21
C LEU A 103 38.89 45.73 5.68
N HIS A 104 37.87 46.50 5.26
CA HIS A 104 38.05 47.88 4.84
C HIS A 104 38.29 48.85 6.00
N LEU A 105 37.89 48.47 7.22
CA LEU A 105 38.03 49.30 8.43
C LEU A 105 39.32 49.04 9.21
N LEU A 106 40.08 48.00 8.83
CA LEU A 106 41.30 47.53 9.47
C LEU A 106 42.51 47.88 8.60
#